data_AF-A0A1M3KRL8-F1
#
_entry.id   AF-A0A1M3KRL8-F1
#
_cell.length_a   1.000
_cell.length_b   1.000
_cell.length_c   1.000
_cell.angle_alpha   90.00
_cell.angle_beta   90.00
_cell.angle_gamma   90.00
#
_symmetry.space_group_name_H-M   'P 1'
#
loop_
_entity.id
_entity.type
_entity.pdbx_description
1 polymer ?
#
loop_
_entity_poly.entity_id
_entity_poly.type
_entity_poly.pdbx_seq_one_letter_code
_entity_poly.pdbx_strand_id
1 'polypeptide(L)'
;MALKKYAPGRGYTKQDWDAVDSPELTDEQLSKPLTFEEAFPGYARARGRPRVASPKAAVTLRLDPTTVARFEEVGPDWRRRMADILDKAKP
;
A
#
# COMPACT_ATOMS: atom_id res chain seq x y z
N MET A 1 9.66 34.30 -6.08
CA MET A 1 9.19 32.92 -6.32
C MET A 1 9.10 32.69 -7.83
N ALA A 2 9.64 31.59 -8.36
CA ALA A 2 9.58 31.30 -9.79
C ALA A 2 8.20 30.71 -10.15
N LEU A 3 7.48 31.36 -11.08
CA LEU A 3 6.26 30.81 -11.67
C LEU A 3 6.57 29.44 -12.31
N LYS A 4 5.86 28.40 -11.88
CA LYS A 4 6.00 27.05 -12.45
C LYS A 4 5.54 27.09 -13.91
N LYS A 5 6.46 26.83 -14.84
CA LYS A 5 6.17 26.74 -16.27
C LYS A 5 5.40 25.44 -16.56
N TYR A 6 4.45 25.51 -17.49
CA TYR A 6 3.72 24.33 -17.98
C TYR A 6 4.69 23.26 -18.54
N ALA A 7 4.41 21.99 -18.24
CA ALA A 7 5.15 20.83 -18.75
C ALA A 7 4.18 19.78 -19.33
N PRO A 8 4.36 19.33 -20.59
CA PRO A 8 3.47 18.35 -21.22
C PRO A 8 3.65 16.93 -20.62
N GLY A 9 2.69 16.04 -20.92
CA GLY A 9 2.75 14.62 -20.53
C GLY A 9 2.23 14.28 -19.13
N ARG A 10 1.50 15.20 -18.50
CA ARG A 10 0.97 15.07 -17.12
C ARG A 10 -0.52 14.72 -17.05
N GLY A 11 -1.17 14.48 -18.21
CA GLY A 11 -2.59 14.11 -18.28
C GLY A 11 -3.58 15.28 -18.28
N TYR A 12 -3.09 16.53 -18.37
CA TYR A 12 -3.88 17.75 -18.57
C TYR A 12 -3.26 18.59 -19.70
N THR A 13 -4.08 19.37 -20.41
CA THR A 13 -3.62 20.22 -21.52
C THR A 13 -3.09 21.57 -21.02
N LYS A 14 -2.45 22.33 -21.90
CA LYS A 14 -2.04 23.71 -21.60
C LYS A 14 -3.26 24.62 -21.38
N GLN A 15 -4.34 24.41 -22.12
CA GLN A 15 -5.59 25.16 -21.91
C GLN A 15 -6.17 24.90 -20.52
N ASP A 16 -6.19 23.64 -20.06
CA ASP A 16 -6.64 23.30 -18.71
C ASP A 16 -5.77 23.98 -17.64
N TRP A 17 -4.46 24.08 -17.88
CA TRP A 17 -3.52 24.75 -16.98
C TRP A 17 -3.75 26.27 -16.92
N ASP A 18 -3.89 26.90 -18.08
CA ASP A 18 -4.07 28.36 -18.19
C ASP A 18 -5.46 28.81 -17.71
N ALA A 19 -6.45 27.90 -17.68
CA ALA A 19 -7.80 28.18 -17.18
C ALA A 19 -7.93 28.15 -15.65
N VAL A 20 -6.92 27.64 -14.92
CA VAL A 20 -6.95 27.58 -13.46
C VAL A 20 -6.53 28.93 -12.90
N ASP A 21 -7.48 29.64 -12.28
CA ASP A 21 -7.19 30.79 -11.43
C ASP A 21 -6.90 30.32 -10.00
N SER A 22 -5.70 30.63 -9.49
CA SER A 22 -5.23 30.18 -8.19
C SER A 22 -4.65 31.37 -7.42
N PRO A 23 -5.51 32.17 -6.76
CA PRO A 23 -5.07 33.33 -5.97
C PRO A 23 -4.14 32.90 -4.82
N GLU A 24 -3.34 33.85 -4.33
CA GLU A 24 -2.50 33.61 -3.15
C GLU A 24 -3.38 33.38 -1.91
N LEU A 25 -2.97 32.42 -1.07
CA LEU A 25 -3.63 32.16 0.21
C LEU A 25 -3.35 33.32 1.17
N THR A 26 -4.40 33.80 1.83
CA THR A 26 -4.29 34.82 2.90
C THR A 26 -3.75 34.20 4.19
N ASP A 27 -3.14 35.01 5.05
CA ASP A 27 -2.62 34.56 6.36
C ASP A 27 -3.73 33.96 7.25
N GLU A 28 -4.96 34.46 7.14
CA GLU A 28 -6.12 33.93 7.84
C GLU A 28 -6.52 32.53 7.38
N GLN A 29 -6.28 32.20 6.11
CA GLN A 29 -6.52 30.86 5.55
C GLN A 29 -5.42 29.88 5.95
N LEU A 30 -4.16 30.35 6.01
CA LEU A 30 -3.02 29.53 6.44
C LEU A 30 -3.01 29.26 7.95
N SER A 31 -3.57 30.16 8.76
CA SER A 31 -3.64 30.03 10.22
C SER A 31 -4.66 29.02 10.73
N LYS A 32 -5.50 28.45 9.86
CA LYS A 32 -6.50 27.42 10.19
C LYS A 32 -6.09 26.05 9.64
N PRO A 33 -5.10 25.37 10.25
CA PRO A 33 -4.72 24.04 9.79
C PRO A 33 -5.83 23.03 10.14
N LEU A 34 -6.43 22.45 9.11
CA LEU A 34 -7.29 21.28 9.26
C LEU A 34 -6.42 20.03 9.09
N THR A 35 -6.63 19.04 9.95
CA THR A 35 -6.13 17.70 9.68
C THR A 35 -6.87 17.12 8.46
N PHE A 36 -6.26 16.14 7.79
CA PHE A 36 -6.89 15.49 6.64
C PHE A 36 -8.25 14.87 6.99
N GLU A 37 -8.42 14.40 8.23
CA GLU A 37 -9.67 13.80 8.69
C GLU A 37 -10.78 14.85 8.89
N GLU A 38 -10.44 16.03 9.38
CA GLU A 38 -11.38 17.16 9.49
C GLU A 38 -11.74 17.75 8.12
N ALA A 39 -10.76 17.84 7.22
CA ALA A 39 -10.98 18.32 5.86
C ALA A 39 -11.76 17.32 4.99
N PHE A 40 -11.59 16.02 5.23
CA PHE A 40 -12.22 14.94 4.47
C PHE A 40 -12.82 13.85 5.38
N PRO A 41 -13.94 14.13 6.07
CA PRO A 41 -14.58 13.17 6.96
C PRO A 41 -14.97 11.90 6.20
N GLY A 42 -14.62 10.73 6.74
CA GLY A 42 -14.91 9.42 6.14
C GLY A 42 -13.94 8.96 5.04
N TYR A 43 -12.99 9.81 4.63
CA TYR A 43 -11.92 9.44 3.68
C TYR A 43 -10.57 9.15 4.36
N ALA A 44 -10.46 9.45 5.66
CA ALA A 44 -9.33 9.03 6.47
C ALA A 44 -9.30 7.50 6.57
N ARG A 45 -8.46 6.87 5.73
CA ARG A 45 -8.18 5.44 5.83
C ARG A 45 -7.00 5.24 6.78
N ALA A 46 -7.13 4.28 7.69
CA ALA A 46 -5.99 3.80 8.46
C ALA A 46 -4.86 3.42 7.49
N ARG A 47 -3.63 3.85 7.80
CA ARG A 47 -2.46 3.53 6.98
C ARG A 47 -2.23 2.01 6.96
N GLY A 48 -1.97 1.46 5.78
CA GLY A 48 -1.61 0.06 5.58
C GLY A 48 -2.77 -0.86 5.18
N ARG A 49 -2.44 -2.12 4.89
CA ARG A 49 -3.44 -3.16 4.59
C ARG A 49 -4.28 -3.41 5.85
N PRO A 50 -5.61 -3.61 5.73
CA PRO A 50 -6.44 -4.02 6.85
C PRO A 50 -5.82 -5.21 7.58
N ARG A 51 -5.75 -5.11 8.91
CA ARG A 51 -5.18 -6.17 9.75
C ARG A 51 -6.05 -7.43 9.62
N VAL A 52 -5.42 -8.55 9.27
CA VAL A 52 -6.08 -9.86 9.22
C VAL A 52 -6.21 -10.38 10.66
N ALA A 53 -7.36 -10.97 11.02
CA ALA A 53 -7.65 -11.44 12.38
C ALA A 53 -6.64 -12.50 12.86
N SER A 54 -6.21 -13.40 11.96
CA SER A 54 -5.25 -14.47 12.27
C SER A 54 -4.18 -14.53 11.17
N PRO A 55 -3.13 -13.69 11.26
CA PRO A 55 -2.03 -13.74 10.30
C PRO A 55 -1.20 -15.03 10.49
N LYS A 56 -0.61 -15.54 9.40
CA LYS A 56 0.36 -16.63 9.50
C LYS A 56 1.59 -16.17 10.30
N ALA A 57 2.08 -17.02 11.19
CA ALA A 57 3.33 -16.76 11.91
C ALA A 57 4.52 -16.96 10.96
N ALA A 58 5.41 -15.97 10.89
CA ALA A 58 6.68 -16.10 10.20
C ALA A 58 7.68 -16.78 11.14
N VAL A 59 8.07 -18.01 10.82
CA VAL A 59 9.03 -18.80 11.61
C VAL A 59 10.21 -19.21 10.76
N THR A 60 11.39 -19.29 11.37
CA THR A 60 12.58 -19.87 10.76
C THR A 60 12.68 -21.33 11.20
N LEU A 61 12.32 -22.25 10.31
CA LEU A 61 12.39 -23.70 10.54
C LEU A 61 13.47 -24.31 9.64
N ARG A 62 14.41 -25.06 10.21
CA ARG A 62 15.38 -25.84 9.43
C ARG A 62 14.77 -27.21 9.12
N LEU A 63 14.71 -27.55 7.84
CA LEU A 63 14.24 -28.82 7.34
C LEU A 63 15.38 -29.54 6.63
N ASP A 64 15.28 -30.86 6.52
CA ASP A 64 16.18 -31.64 5.69
C ASP A 64 16.04 -31.18 4.21
N PRO A 65 17.15 -30.96 3.48
CA PRO A 65 17.10 -30.46 2.11
C PRO A 65 16.36 -31.40 1.15
N THR A 66 16.40 -32.72 1.38
CA THR A 66 15.66 -33.68 0.54
C THR A 66 14.15 -33.57 0.75
N THR A 67 13.71 -33.19 1.94
CA THR A 67 12.30 -32.93 2.22
C THR A 67 11.83 -31.70 1.45
N VAL A 68 12.60 -30.61 1.48
CA VAL A 68 12.29 -29.38 0.73
C VAL A 68 12.22 -29.66 -0.77
N ALA A 69 13.21 -30.37 -1.32
CA ALA A 69 13.25 -30.72 -2.75
C ALA A 69 12.00 -31.48 -3.20
N ARG A 70 11.58 -32.51 -2.44
CA ARG A 70 10.36 -33.27 -2.74
C ARG A 70 9.11 -32.41 -2.76
N PHE A 71 9.03 -31.40 -1.90
CA PHE A 71 7.90 -30.47 -1.91
C PHE A 71 7.97 -29.52 -3.10
N GLU A 72 9.14 -28.98 -3.41
CA GLU A 72 9.36 -28.09 -4.57
C GLU A 72 8.94 -28.75 -5.90
N GLU A 73 9.21 -30.05 -6.06
CA GLU A 73 8.80 -30.84 -7.23
C GLU A 73 7.28 -30.88 -7.44
N VAL A 74 6.48 -30.71 -6.38
CA VAL A 74 5.01 -30.70 -6.49
C VAL A 74 4.52 -29.41 -7.19
N GLY A 75 5.33 -28.35 -7.25
CA GLY A 75 5.06 -27.13 -8.01
C GLY A 75 5.02 -25.83 -7.19
N PRO A 76 4.57 -24.70 -7.78
CA PRO A 76 4.75 -23.35 -7.23
C PRO A 76 4.11 -23.12 -5.84
N ASP A 77 3.08 -23.89 -5.48
CA ASP A 77 2.40 -23.80 -4.17
C ASP A 77 2.95 -24.76 -3.12
N TRP A 78 4.16 -25.30 -3.28
CA TRP A 78 4.72 -26.31 -2.39
C TRP A 78 4.75 -25.92 -0.91
N ARG A 79 5.04 -24.65 -0.59
CA ARG A 79 5.05 -24.15 0.80
C ARG A 79 3.67 -24.18 1.42
N ARG A 80 2.63 -23.87 0.64
CA ARG A 80 1.24 -23.93 1.08
C ARG A 80 0.84 -25.38 1.34
N ARG A 81 1.17 -26.30 0.43
CA ARG A 81 0.91 -27.73 0.61
C ARG A 81 1.62 -28.31 1.83
N MET A 82 2.87 -27.92 2.06
CA MET A 82 3.60 -28.29 3.26
C MET A 82 2.87 -27.82 4.53
N ALA A 83 2.43 -26.57 4.58
CA ALA A 83 1.66 -26.05 5.71
C ALA A 83 0.34 -26.83 5.92
N ASP A 84 -0.40 -27.12 4.84
CA ASP A 84 -1.66 -27.89 4.93
C ASP A 84 -1.43 -29.33 5.44
N ILE A 85 -0.28 -29.94 5.15
CA ILE A 85 0.09 -31.26 5.68
C ILE A 85 0.44 -31.17 7.17
N LEU A 86 1.22 -30.17 7.58
CA LEU A 86 1.55 -29.95 8.99
C LEU A 86 0.28 -29.69 9.83
N ASP A 87 -0.70 -28.96 9.28
CA ASP A 87 -1.98 -28.73 9.93
C ASP A 87 -2.85 -30.00 10.06
N LYS A 88 -2.65 -30.99 9.18
CA LYS A 88 -3.34 -32.29 9.26
C LYS A 88 -2.63 -33.26 10.20
N ALA A 89 -1.31 -33.18 10.26
CA ALA A 89 -0.47 -34.01 11.11
C ALA A 89 -0.45 -33.57 12.58
N LYS A 90 -1.38 -32.69 13.00
CA LYS A 90 -1.54 -32.24 14.39
C LYS A 90 -1.30 -33.43 15.35
N PRO A 91 -0.49 -33.22 16.40
CA PRO A 91 -0.16 -34.28 17.35
C PRO A 91 -1.41 -34.89 17.99
#